data_AF-A0AAD8GUQ0-F1
#
_entry.id   AF-A0AAD8GUQ0-F1
#
_cell.length_a   1.000
_cell.length_b   1.000
_cell.length_c   1.000
_cell.angle_alpha   90.00
_cell.angle_beta   90.00
_cell.angle_gamma   90.00
#
_symmetry.space_group_name_H-M   'P 1'
#
loop_
_entity.id
_entity.type
_entity.pdbx_description
1 polymer ?
#
loop_
_entity_poly.entity_id
_entity_poly.type
_entity_poly.pdbx_seq_one_letter_code
_entity_poly.pdbx_strand_id
1 'polypeptide(L)'
;MWTLWLIRNQRVFNNSKIRLEGVVKLVKVRSQEWALERNIILEEAAIWWDTNPTSVVARSRDLKVERLFVCDCDLICFIDGACKSYDMGIVKSGIRGVIKDRDGHTKLIFSGPCSVENVFDS
;
A
#
# COMPACT_ATOMS: atom_id res chain seq x y z
N MET A 1 -13.35 16.45 8.68
CA MET A 1 -14.81 16.72 8.57
C MET A 1 -15.34 17.63 9.68
N TRP A 2 -14.99 17.39 10.95
CA TRP A 2 -15.47 18.20 12.09
C TRP A 2 -15.08 19.69 12.04
N THR A 3 -13.89 20.01 11.53
CA THR A 3 -13.39 21.40 11.42
C THR A 3 -14.30 22.32 10.60
N LEU A 4 -14.76 21.85 9.43
CA LEU A 4 -15.66 22.64 8.57
C LEU A 4 -17.03 22.85 9.22
N TRP A 5 -17.51 21.85 9.97
CA TRP A 5 -18.75 21.94 10.72
C TRP A 5 -18.66 22.97 11.85
N LEU A 6 -17.58 22.96 12.65
CA LEU A 6 -17.33 23.96 13.69
C LEU A 6 -17.27 25.38 13.12
N ILE A 7 -16.56 25.56 12.01
CA ILE A 7 -16.42 26.86 11.33
C ILE A 7 -17.78 27.36 10.84
N ARG A 8 -18.58 26.49 10.21
CA ARG A 8 -19.95 26.82 9.80
C ARG A 8 -20.77 27.29 11.00
N ASN A 9 -20.74 26.55 12.11
CA ASN A 9 -21.50 26.89 13.31
C ASN A 9 -21.05 28.22 13.91
N GLN A 10 -19.75 28.48 13.96
CA GLN A 10 -19.20 29.78 14.41
C GLN A 10 -19.76 30.94 13.58
N ARG A 11 -19.89 30.76 12.26
CA ARG A 11 -20.46 31.78 11.37
C ARG A 11 -21.96 31.97 11.59
N VAL A 12 -22.70 30.87 11.66
CA VAL A 12 -24.18 30.87 11.73
C VAL A 12 -24.67 31.36 13.09
N PHE A 13 -24.09 30.88 14.18
CA PHE A 13 -24.58 31.15 15.54
C PHE A 13 -23.91 32.36 16.19
N ASN A 14 -22.66 32.68 15.84
CA ASN A 14 -21.89 33.75 16.49
C ASN A 14 -21.58 34.93 15.56
N ASN A 15 -22.14 34.95 14.33
CA ASN A 15 -21.92 35.98 13.30
C ASN A 15 -20.45 36.40 13.12
N SER A 16 -19.52 35.46 13.35
CA SER A 16 -18.10 35.74 13.38
C SER A 16 -17.54 35.89 11.96
N LYS A 17 -16.69 36.89 11.72
CA LYS A 17 -15.94 36.99 10.46
C LYS A 17 -14.86 35.91 10.42
N ILE A 18 -15.00 34.99 9.48
CA ILE A 18 -14.08 33.87 9.30
C ILE A 18 -13.06 34.21 8.21
N ARG A 19 -11.78 34.11 8.57
CA ARG A 19 -10.67 34.24 7.61
C ARG A 19 -10.42 32.91 6.92
N LEU A 20 -10.66 32.84 5.61
CA LEU A 20 -10.54 31.62 4.82
C LEU A 20 -9.13 31.01 4.89
N GLU A 21 -8.09 31.84 4.89
CA GLU A 21 -6.70 31.40 5.01
C GLU A 21 -6.44 30.59 6.29
N GLY A 22 -6.96 31.07 7.43
CA GLY A 22 -6.85 30.37 8.71
C GLY A 22 -7.60 29.05 8.71
N VAL A 23 -8.76 28.99 8.03
CA VAL A 23 -9.53 27.76 7.84
C VAL A 23 -8.76 26.75 7.00
N VAL A 24 -8.21 27.17 5.87
CA VAL A 24 -7.43 26.30 4.98
C VAL A 24 -6.21 25.75 5.71
N LYS A 25 -5.48 26.61 6.44
CA LYS A 25 -4.34 26.18 7.26
C LYS A 25 -4.74 25.16 8.32
N LEU A 26 -5.84 25.41 9.04
CA LEU A 26 -6.34 24.48 10.06
C LEU A 26 -6.77 23.14 9.45
N VAL A 27 -7.44 23.15 8.31
CA VAL A 27 -7.83 21.93 7.59
C VAL A 27 -6.59 21.16 7.12
N LYS A 28 -5.56 21.85 6.59
CA LYS A 28 -4.30 21.20 6.18
C LYS A 28 -3.63 20.48 7.34
N VAL A 29 -3.43 21.15 8.48
CA VAL A 29 -2.81 20.57 9.68
C VAL A 29 -3.60 19.37 10.20
N ARG A 30 -4.92 19.51 10.36
CA ARG A 30 -5.76 18.41 10.87
C ARG A 30 -5.79 17.21 9.91
N SER A 31 -5.77 17.46 8.61
CA SER A 31 -5.71 16.38 7.61
C SER A 31 -4.36 15.67 7.65
N GLN A 32 -3.27 16.40 7.89
CA GLN A 32 -1.93 15.85 8.04
C GLN A 32 -1.82 14.96 9.28
N GLU A 33 -2.24 15.46 10.45
CA GLU A 33 -2.26 14.71 11.71
C GLU A 33 -3.03 13.40 11.56
N TRP A 34 -4.23 13.48 10.99
CA TRP A 34 -5.04 12.28 10.74
C TRP A 34 -4.37 11.30 9.76
N ALA A 35 -3.72 11.80 8.70
CA ALA A 35 -3.04 10.96 7.74
C ALA A 35 -1.79 10.27 8.33
N LEU A 36 -1.09 10.92 9.26
CA LEU A 36 0.01 10.33 10.01
C LEU A 36 -0.48 9.23 10.97
N GLU A 37 -1.46 9.54 11.81
CA GLU A 37 -2.05 8.59 12.77
C GLU A 37 -2.62 7.33 12.10
N ARG A 38 -3.15 7.48 10.88
CA ARG A 38 -3.68 6.36 10.09
C ARG A 38 -2.62 5.62 9.28
N ASN A 39 -1.35 5.98 9.42
CA ASN A 39 -0.27 5.48 8.57
C ASN A 39 -0.66 5.55 7.09
N ILE A 40 -1.26 6.66 6.64
CA ILE A 40 -1.52 6.94 5.21
C ILE A 40 -0.27 7.57 4.60
N ILE A 41 0.31 8.54 5.30
CA ILE A 41 1.61 9.14 4.96
C ILE A 41 2.70 8.66 5.92
N LEU A 42 3.96 8.78 5.51
CA LEU A 42 5.12 8.53 6.36
C LEU A 42 5.56 9.83 7.04
N GLU A 43 6.13 9.74 8.25
CA GLU A 43 6.61 10.90 9.01
C GLU A 43 7.66 11.70 8.22
N GLU A 44 8.58 11.00 7.56
CA GLU A 44 9.60 11.56 6.66
C GLU A 44 9.00 12.37 5.50
N ALA A 45 7.81 12.00 5.05
CA ALA A 45 7.12 12.64 3.93
C ALA A 45 6.23 13.81 4.39
N ALA A 46 5.96 13.92 5.69
CA ALA A 46 5.08 14.94 6.26
C ALA A 46 5.60 16.36 6.05
N ILE A 47 6.92 16.56 6.00
CA ILE A 47 7.56 17.87 5.80
C ILE A 47 7.13 18.56 4.50
N TRP A 48 6.73 17.78 3.49
CA TRP A 48 6.31 18.28 2.17
C TRP A 48 4.81 18.52 2.05
N TRP A 49 4.04 18.22 3.10
CA TRP A 49 2.58 18.27 3.09
C TRP A 49 2.04 19.65 2.73
N ASP A 50 2.67 20.72 3.24
CA ASP A 50 2.17 22.07 2.99
C ASP A 50 2.28 22.50 1.52
N THR A 51 3.26 21.94 0.81
CA THR A 51 3.53 22.22 -0.62
C THR A 51 2.61 21.41 -1.53
N ASN A 52 2.56 20.09 -1.34
CA ASN A 52 1.76 19.20 -2.20
C ASN A 52 1.31 17.92 -1.45
N PRO A 53 0.16 17.97 -0.74
CA PRO A 53 -0.37 16.83 0.00
C PRO A 53 -0.60 15.60 -0.88
N THR A 54 -1.05 15.80 -2.11
CA THR A 54 -1.38 14.71 -3.05
C THR A 54 -0.12 13.90 -3.39
N SER A 55 0.98 14.58 -3.72
CA SER A 55 2.25 13.92 -4.00
C SER A 55 2.83 13.23 -2.77
N VAL A 56 2.62 13.77 -1.57
CA VAL A 56 3.05 13.12 -0.31
C VAL A 56 2.32 11.80 -0.09
N VAL A 57 1.01 11.76 -0.35
CA VAL A 57 0.22 10.52 -0.26
C VAL A 57 0.69 9.49 -1.28
N ALA A 58 0.86 9.90 -2.55
CA ALA A 58 1.34 9.02 -3.61
C ALA A 58 2.73 8.45 -3.26
N ARG A 59 3.69 9.30 -2.91
CA ARG A 59 5.05 8.88 -2.55
C ARG A 59 5.08 7.99 -1.31
N SER A 60 4.26 8.28 -0.31
CA SER A 60 4.19 7.43 0.89
C SER A 60 3.64 6.05 0.59
N ARG A 61 2.72 5.93 -0.37
CA ARG A 61 2.24 4.63 -0.85
C ARG A 61 3.37 3.87 -1.56
N ASP A 62 4.08 4.52 -2.47
CA ASP A 62 5.16 3.89 -3.23
C ASP A 62 6.28 3.41 -2.30
N LEU A 63 6.70 4.25 -1.35
CA LEU A 63 7.71 3.89 -0.34
C LEU A 63 7.26 2.71 0.55
N LYS A 64 5.97 2.64 0.90
CA LYS A 64 5.45 1.49 1.67
C LYS A 64 5.49 0.21 0.86
N VAL A 65 5.19 0.29 -0.44
CA VAL A 65 5.31 -0.87 -1.34
C VAL A 65 6.77 -1.28 -1.47
N GLU A 66 7.68 -0.34 -1.69
CA GLU A 66 9.12 -0.61 -1.74
C GLU A 66 9.62 -1.26 -0.44
N ARG A 67 9.20 -0.77 0.73
CA ARG A 67 9.54 -1.36 2.03
C ARG A 67 9.06 -2.81 2.20
N LEU A 68 8.01 -3.25 1.49
CA LEU A 68 7.61 -4.66 1.47
C LEU A 68 8.60 -5.53 0.70
N PHE A 69 9.34 -4.95 -0.24
CA PHE A 69 10.33 -5.65 -1.07
C PHE A 69 11.76 -5.55 -0.52
N VAL A 70 12.01 -4.64 0.42
CA VAL A 70 13.29 -4.54 1.14
C VAL A 70 13.24 -5.46 2.36
N CYS A 71 13.87 -6.64 2.28
CA CYS A 71 14.29 -7.39 3.47
C CYS A 71 15.77 -7.15 3.72
N ASP A 72 16.15 -6.83 4.96
CA ASP A 72 17.56 -6.86 5.43
C ASP A 72 18.07 -8.30 5.63
N CYS A 73 17.43 -9.26 4.99
CA CYS A 73 17.69 -10.67 5.13
C CYS A 73 17.80 -11.30 3.74
N ASP A 74 18.76 -12.20 3.54
CA ASP A 74 18.67 -13.02 2.33
C ASP A 74 17.49 -13.95 2.49
N LEU A 75 16.62 -13.90 1.49
CA LEU A 75 15.52 -14.82 1.34
C LEU A 75 15.92 -15.90 0.35
N ILE A 76 15.74 -17.15 0.76
CA ILE A 76 15.92 -18.31 -0.11
C ILE A 76 14.53 -18.73 -0.58
N CYS A 77 14.30 -18.66 -1.89
CA CYS A 77 13.05 -19.07 -2.51
C CYS A 77 13.21 -20.43 -3.17
N PHE A 78 12.40 -21.40 -2.75
CA PHE A 78 12.26 -22.69 -3.41
C PHE A 78 10.95 -22.68 -4.17
N ILE A 79 10.99 -22.95 -5.47
CA ILE A 79 9.80 -23.00 -6.34
C ILE A 79 9.80 -24.33 -7.06
N ASP A 80 8.64 -24.99 -7.06
CA ASP A 80 8.39 -26.22 -7.80
C ASP A 80 7.12 -26.07 -8.65
N GLY A 81 7.18 -26.61 -9.86
CA GLY A 81 6.11 -26.57 -10.83
C GLY A 81 5.67 -27.99 -11.19
N ALA A 82 4.37 -28.25 -11.12
CA ALA A 82 3.80 -29.53 -11.53
C ALA A 82 2.89 -29.34 -12.73
N CYS A 83 3.01 -30.22 -13.72
CA CYS A 83 2.17 -30.24 -14.91
C CYS A 83 1.63 -31.65 -15.17
N LYS A 84 0.35 -31.75 -15.54
CA LYS A 84 -0.29 -33.01 -15.91
C LYS A 84 -1.12 -32.81 -17.17
N SER A 85 -0.77 -33.58 -18.21
CA SER A 85 -1.59 -33.71 -19.42
C SER A 85 -2.65 -34.80 -19.22
N TYR A 86 -3.85 -34.57 -19.75
CA TYR A 86 -4.95 -35.52 -19.75
C TYR A 86 -5.28 -35.91 -21.20
N ASP A 87 -5.83 -37.12 -21.40
CA ASP A 87 -6.09 -37.73 -22.72
C ASP A 87 -6.97 -36.89 -23.68
N MET A 88 -7.63 -35.82 -23.20
CA MET A 88 -8.45 -34.89 -23.98
C MET A 88 -7.77 -33.55 -24.30
N GLY A 89 -6.44 -33.48 -24.26
CA GLY A 89 -5.69 -32.24 -24.56
C GLY A 89 -5.80 -31.15 -23.49
N ILE A 90 -6.47 -31.45 -22.36
CA ILE A 90 -6.51 -30.56 -21.20
C ILE A 90 -5.18 -30.70 -20.47
N VAL A 91 -4.45 -29.59 -20.33
CA VAL A 91 -3.25 -29.54 -19.50
C VAL A 91 -3.56 -28.77 -18.23
N LYS A 92 -3.26 -29.35 -17.07
CA LYS A 92 -3.32 -28.65 -15.78
C LYS A 92 -1.92 -28.43 -15.25
N SER A 93 -1.66 -27.23 -14.77
CA SER A 93 -0.42 -26.91 -14.08
C SER A 93 -0.67 -26.15 -12.79
N GLY A 94 0.27 -26.28 -11.87
CA GLY A 94 0.31 -25.48 -10.67
C GLY A 94 1.75 -25.17 -10.29
N ILE A 95 1.91 -24.05 -9.62
CA ILE A 95 3.15 -23.67 -8.95
C ILE A 95 2.98 -23.80 -7.45
N ARG A 96 4.05 -24.15 -6.77
CA ARG A 96 4.18 -24.05 -5.32
C ARG A 96 5.53 -23.47 -5.00
N GLY A 97 5.58 -22.61 -3.98
CA GLY A 97 6.85 -22.11 -3.50
C GLY A 97 6.85 -21.89 -2.00
N VAL A 98 8.06 -21.89 -1.45
CA VAL A 98 8.33 -21.53 -0.06
C VAL A 98 9.48 -20.52 -0.02
N ILE A 99 9.27 -19.43 0.70
CA ILE A 99 10.28 -18.43 1.00
C ILE A 99 10.74 -18.66 2.43
N LYS A 100 12.06 -18.81 2.61
CA LYS A 100 12.71 -18.96 3.91
C LYS A 100 13.74 -17.84 4.13
N ASP A 101 14.06 -17.53 5.37
CA ASP A 101 15.28 -16.77 5.68
C ASP A 101 16.53 -17.67 5.65
N ARG A 102 17.71 -17.07 5.84
CA ARG A 102 19.00 -17.77 5.92
C ARG A 102 19.05 -18.84 7.02
N ASP A 103 18.30 -18.65 8.10
CA ASP A 103 18.23 -19.58 9.23
C ASP A 103 17.27 -20.75 8.97
N GLY A 104 16.59 -20.74 7.81
CA GLY A 104 15.68 -21.78 7.37
C GLY A 104 14.26 -21.63 7.88
N HIS A 105 13.91 -20.52 8.54
CA HIS A 105 12.55 -20.24 8.97
C HIS A 105 11.67 -19.83 7.79
N THR A 106 10.55 -20.51 7.64
CA THR A 106 9.56 -20.22 6.60
C THR A 106 8.88 -18.87 6.86
N LYS A 107 8.97 -17.95 5.89
CA LYS A 107 8.29 -16.66 5.88
C LYS A 107 6.98 -16.70 5.12
N LEU A 108 6.93 -17.43 4.01
CA LEU A 108 5.75 -17.53 3.16
C LEU A 108 5.69 -18.89 2.45
N ILE A 109 4.49 -19.46 2.39
CA ILE A 109 4.18 -20.59 1.50
C ILE A 109 3.09 -20.10 0.54
N PHE A 110 3.30 -20.31 -0.75
CA PHE A 110 2.32 -19.97 -1.76
C PHE A 110 2.10 -21.13 -2.72
N SER A 111 0.90 -21.19 -3.28
CA SER A 111 0.54 -22.14 -4.33
C SER A 111 -0.59 -21.55 -5.15
N GLY A 112 -0.60 -21.83 -6.45
CA GLY A 112 -1.66 -21.39 -7.32
C GLY A 112 -1.72 -22.18 -8.62
N PRO A 113 -2.90 -22.24 -9.26
CA PRO A 113 -2.97 -22.68 -10.65
C PRO A 113 -2.17 -21.71 -11.51
N CYS A 114 -1.48 -22.21 -12.53
CA CYS A 114 -0.91 -21.38 -13.59
C CYS A 114 -1.49 -21.81 -14.94
N SER A 115 -1.50 -20.92 -15.92
CA SER A 115 -1.78 -21.27 -17.30
C SER A 115 -0.55 -21.94 -17.93
N VAL A 116 -0.75 -23.06 -18.61
CA VAL A 116 0.26 -23.67 -19.47
C VAL A 116 0.19 -22.98 -20.82
N GLU A 117 0.85 -21.83 -20.96
CA GLU A 117 1.12 -21.32 -22.30
C GLU A 117 2.43 -21.98 -22.78
N ASN A 118 2.31 -22.89 -23.76
CA ASN A 118 3.40 -23.46 -24.58
C ASN A 118 4.51 -24.24 -23.84
N VAL A 119 4.18 -25.04 -22.82
CA VAL A 119 5.21 -25.88 -22.12
C VAL A 119 5.64 -27.10 -22.96
N PHE A 120 4.84 -27.52 -23.93
CA PHE A 120 5.08 -28.72 -24.75
C PHE A 120 5.05 -28.47 -26.27
N ASP A 121 5.06 -27.21 -26.71
CA ASP A 121 5.17 -26.90 -28.14
C ASP A 121 6.64 -27.02 -28.57
N SER A 122 7.03 -28.26 -28.89
CA SER A 122 8.28 -28.64 -29.55
C SER A 122 7.99 -29.56 -30.72
#